data_AF-A0A8T2AJC7-F1
#
_entry.id   AF-A0A8T2AJC7-F1
#
_cell.length_a   1.000
_cell.length_b   1.000
_cell.length_c   1.000
_cell.angle_alpha   90.00
_cell.angle_beta   90.00
_cell.angle_gamma   90.00
#
_symmetry.space_group_name_H-M   'P 1'
#
loop_
_entity.id
_entity.type
_entity.pdbx_description
1 polymer ?
#
loop_
_entity_poly.entity_id
_entity_poly.type
_entity_poly.pdbx_seq_one_letter_code
_entity_poly.pdbx_strand_id
1 'polypeptide(L)'
;MEGHHGILLVLIFASFSIRHLVQAQQDQQGFISLDCGLPTKESYIEPKSKLKFSSDAEIIQSGKSGKVDDSWLSDYKPFNVLRYFPGGDGLRNCYNLKVNPGTDYLIRAGFSYGNYDDLSRQDGRNNTYDINIGTTATKRWFIWYSKRLLTTLGTVVLS
;
A
#
# COMPACT_ATOMS: atom_id res chain seq x y z
N MET A 1 -51.59 5.63 -29.69
CA MET A 1 -50.94 4.52 -28.95
C MET A 1 -49.65 5.02 -28.28
N GLU A 2 -49.68 6.17 -27.60
CA GLU A 2 -48.44 6.89 -27.24
C GLU A 2 -47.90 6.59 -25.82
N GLY A 3 -48.76 6.35 -24.83
CA GLY A 3 -48.34 6.24 -23.42
C GLY A 3 -47.27 5.17 -23.16
N HIS A 4 -47.35 4.02 -23.84
CA HIS A 4 -46.36 2.94 -23.70
C HIS A 4 -44.96 3.35 -24.20
N HIS A 5 -44.86 4.20 -25.23
CA HIS A 5 -43.57 4.68 -25.73
C HIS A 5 -42.90 5.63 -24.73
N GLY A 6 -43.68 6.53 -24.12
CA GLY A 6 -43.18 7.42 -23.06
C GLY A 6 -42.65 6.65 -21.85
N ILE A 7 -43.41 5.66 -21.36
CA ILE A 7 -43.01 4.79 -20.24
C ILE A 7 -41.73 3.99 -20.58
N LEU A 8 -41.65 3.42 -21.78
CA LEU A 8 -40.48 2.66 -22.22
C LEU A 8 -39.21 3.53 -22.24
N LEU A 9 -39.30 4.75 -22.76
CA LEU A 9 -38.19 5.71 -22.78
C LEU A 9 -37.73 6.08 -21.37
N VAL A 10 -38.66 6.37 -20.45
CA VAL A 10 -38.33 6.69 -19.05
C VAL A 10 -37.60 5.52 -18.36
N LEU A 11 -38.05 4.28 -18.59
CA LEU A 11 -37.38 3.09 -18.04
C LEU A 11 -35.97 2.88 -18.64
N ILE A 12 -35.79 3.13 -19.94
CA ILE A 12 -34.47 3.07 -20.58
C ILE A 12 -33.53 4.12 -19.97
N PHE A 13 -33.94 5.39 -19.90
CA PHE A 13 -33.11 6.45 -19.30
C PHE A 13 -32.80 6.20 -17.82
N ALA A 14 -33.78 5.76 -17.02
CA ALA A 14 -33.55 5.40 -15.62
C ALA A 14 -32.52 4.27 -15.49
N SER A 15 -32.61 3.22 -16.34
CA SER A 15 -31.64 2.13 -16.34
C SER A 15 -30.23 2.61 -16.73
N PHE A 16 -30.11 3.54 -17.68
CA PHE A 16 -28.83 4.12 -18.11
C PHE A 16 -28.19 4.96 -16.98
N SER A 17 -28.96 5.79 -16.31
CA SER A 17 -28.50 6.59 -15.16
C SER A 17 -27.99 5.70 -14.01
N ILE A 18 -28.66 4.58 -13.72
CA ILE A 18 -28.22 3.61 -12.72
C ILE A 18 -26.90 2.94 -13.14
N ARG A 19 -26.73 2.57 -14.42
CA ARG A 19 -25.49 1.96 -14.95
C ARG A 19 -24.29 2.90 -14.78
N HIS A 20 -24.46 4.18 -15.10
CA HIS A 20 -23.38 5.18 -14.94
C HIS A 20 -23.00 5.41 -13.47
N LEU A 21 -23.95 5.34 -12.53
CA LEU A 21 -23.65 5.49 -11.11
C LEU A 21 -22.87 4.29 -10.55
N VAL A 22 -23.19 3.07 -10.99
CA VAL A 22 -22.47 1.84 -10.60
C VAL A 22 -21.02 1.84 -11.09
N GLN A 23 -20.76 2.36 -12.29
CA GLN A 23 -19.43 2.33 -12.91
C GLN A 23 -18.44 3.36 -12.34
N ALA A 24 -18.87 4.24 -11.43
CA ALA A 24 -17.97 5.10 -10.66
C ALA A 24 -17.23 4.36 -9.54
N GLN A 25 -17.59 3.11 -9.23
CA GLN A 25 -17.06 2.37 -8.08
C GLN A 25 -15.92 1.42 -8.46
N GLN A 26 -14.69 1.87 -8.16
CA GLN A 26 -13.47 1.04 -8.06
C GLN A 26 -12.94 0.41 -9.36
N ASP A 27 -12.63 1.24 -10.36
CA ASP A 27 -11.52 0.86 -11.23
C ASP A 27 -10.20 1.00 -10.45
N GLN A 28 -9.68 -0.14 -9.96
CA GLN A 28 -8.39 -0.24 -9.26
C GLN A 28 -7.27 -0.69 -10.21
N GLN A 29 -7.55 -0.81 -11.51
CA GLN A 29 -6.63 -1.35 -12.51
C GLN A 29 -5.43 -0.41 -12.69
N GLY A 30 -4.24 -0.91 -12.34
CA GLY A 30 -3.00 -0.12 -12.28
C GLY A 30 -2.42 -0.02 -10.87
N PHE A 31 -3.28 0.16 -9.85
CA PHE A 31 -2.83 0.37 -8.48
C PHE A 31 -2.36 -0.91 -7.79
N ILE A 32 -1.14 -0.87 -7.24
CA ILE A 32 -0.62 -1.88 -6.30
C ILE A 32 -0.34 -1.18 -4.98
N SER A 33 -1.20 -1.38 -3.98
CA SER A 33 -1.08 -0.76 -2.65
C SER A 33 -0.79 -1.81 -1.58
N LEU A 34 0.38 -1.74 -0.95
CA LEU A 34 0.81 -2.68 0.09
C LEU A 34 0.76 -2.06 1.48
N ASP A 35 0.10 -2.74 2.41
CA ASP A 35 0.18 -2.45 3.85
C ASP A 35 1.26 -3.37 4.45
N CYS A 36 2.32 -2.76 4.97
CA CYS A 36 3.56 -3.47 5.26
C CYS A 36 3.58 -3.95 6.70
N GLY A 37 3.78 -5.25 6.91
CA GLY A 37 3.62 -5.90 8.21
C GLY A 37 2.18 -6.32 8.53
N LEU A 38 1.19 -5.95 7.72
CA LEU A 38 -0.17 -6.50 7.81
C LEU A 38 -0.12 -8.04 7.66
N PRO A 39 -0.90 -8.84 8.43
CA PRO A 39 -0.82 -10.30 8.39
C PRO A 39 -1.08 -10.94 7.02
N THR A 40 -0.45 -12.08 6.77
CA THR A 40 -0.48 -12.80 5.49
C THR A 40 -1.91 -13.04 4.98
N LYS A 41 -2.17 -12.71 3.71
CA LYS A 41 -3.47 -12.78 3.02
C LYS A 41 -4.56 -11.81 3.48
N GLU A 42 -4.30 -10.94 4.46
CA GLU A 42 -5.22 -9.84 4.75
C GLU A 42 -5.21 -8.77 3.64
N SER A 43 -6.39 -8.16 3.43
CA SER A 43 -6.56 -6.98 2.59
C SER A 43 -7.81 -6.20 3.02
N TYR A 44 -7.83 -4.89 2.76
CA TYR A 44 -8.97 -4.02 3.05
C TYR A 44 -9.01 -2.83 2.07
N ILE A 45 -10.14 -2.13 2.00
CA ILE A 45 -10.26 -0.85 1.29
C ILE A 45 -10.04 0.27 2.31
N GLU A 46 -9.07 1.14 2.06
CA GLU A 46 -8.78 2.25 2.97
C GLU A 46 -9.82 3.38 2.78
N PRO A 47 -10.51 3.86 3.84
CA PRO A 47 -11.65 4.75 3.69
C PRO A 47 -11.40 6.12 3.07
N LYS A 48 -10.20 6.71 3.19
CA LYS A 48 -9.90 8.08 2.71
C LYS A 48 -9.49 8.10 1.23
N SER A 49 -8.58 7.21 0.85
CA SER A 49 -8.01 7.06 -0.51
C SER A 49 -8.83 6.14 -1.42
N LYS A 50 -9.71 5.30 -0.86
CA LYS A 50 -10.50 4.26 -1.56
C LYS A 50 -9.66 3.15 -2.21
N LEU A 51 -8.34 3.13 -1.97
CA LEU A 51 -7.44 2.11 -2.50
C LEU A 51 -7.59 0.78 -1.74
N LYS A 52 -7.53 -0.34 -2.44
CA LYS A 52 -7.41 -1.66 -1.83
C LYS A 52 -5.96 -1.92 -1.42
N PHE A 53 -5.72 -1.96 -0.11
CA PHE A 53 -4.47 -2.38 0.49
C PHE A 53 -4.42 -3.89 0.71
N SER A 54 -3.27 -4.51 0.46
CA SER A 54 -3.00 -5.93 0.76
C SER A 54 -1.70 -6.11 1.54
N SER A 55 -1.60 -7.19 2.31
CA SER A 55 -0.39 -7.57 3.04
C SER A 55 0.85 -7.67 2.14
N ASP A 56 1.99 -7.21 2.64
CA ASP A 56 3.30 -7.39 1.99
C ASP A 56 3.95 -8.75 2.24
N ALA A 57 3.39 -9.60 3.11
CA ALA A 57 4.08 -10.77 3.66
C ALA A 57 4.45 -11.88 2.64
N GLU A 58 3.82 -11.88 1.45
CA GLU A 58 4.16 -12.81 0.34
C GLU A 58 5.17 -12.18 -0.66
N ILE A 59 5.58 -10.92 -0.46
CA ILE A 59 6.39 -10.10 -1.38
C ILE A 59 7.79 -9.78 -0.80
N ILE A 60 7.92 -9.78 0.52
CA ILE A 60 9.16 -9.53 1.28
C ILE A 60 9.54 -10.77 2.10
N GLN A 61 10.83 -11.10 2.13
CA GLN A 61 11.34 -12.32 2.80
C GLN A 61 11.90 -12.06 4.21
N SER A 62 11.84 -10.82 4.69
CA SER A 62 12.59 -10.36 5.85
C SER A 62 11.88 -9.24 6.62
N GLY A 63 12.51 -8.77 7.71
CA GLY A 63 11.92 -7.81 8.63
C GLY A 63 10.84 -8.43 9.53
N LYS A 64 10.39 -7.64 10.50
CA LYS A 64 9.34 -7.98 11.47
C LYS A 64 8.14 -7.06 11.25
N SER A 65 6.96 -7.47 11.70
CA SER A 65 5.80 -6.59 11.83
C SER A 65 5.80 -5.97 13.23
N GLY A 66 5.39 -4.71 13.33
CA GLY A 66 5.09 -4.01 14.58
C GLY A 66 3.82 -3.16 14.42
N LYS A 67 2.95 -3.18 15.42
CA LYS A 67 1.80 -2.27 15.52
C LYS A 67 2.24 -1.04 16.31
N VAL A 68 1.86 0.16 15.88
CA VAL A 68 2.10 1.39 16.66
C VAL A 68 1.32 1.37 17.99
N ASP A 69 1.86 2.08 18.96
CA ASP A 69 1.18 2.42 20.22
C ASP A 69 -0.18 3.06 19.97
N ASP A 70 -1.14 2.83 20.87
CA ASP A 70 -2.50 3.37 20.75
C ASP A 70 -2.53 4.92 20.74
N SER A 71 -1.51 5.57 21.31
CA SER A 71 -1.32 7.03 21.27
C SER A 71 -0.77 7.57 19.94
N TRP A 72 -0.34 6.69 19.04
CA TRP A 72 0.20 7.02 17.70
C TRP A 72 -0.67 6.49 16.55
N LEU A 73 -1.87 5.97 16.85
CA LEU A 73 -2.81 5.50 15.82
C LEU A 73 -3.27 6.65 14.91
N SER A 74 -3.17 6.41 13.61
CA SER A 74 -3.67 7.28 12.55
C SER A 74 -5.01 6.79 12.02
N ASP A 75 -5.89 7.72 11.63
CA ASP A 75 -7.05 7.40 10.80
C ASP A 75 -6.66 6.69 9.49
N TYR A 76 -5.46 6.98 8.96
CA TYR A 76 -4.94 6.36 7.75
C TYR A 76 -4.28 5.03 8.13
N LYS A 77 -5.10 3.97 8.14
CA LYS A 77 -4.73 2.63 8.63
C LYS A 77 -3.36 2.08 8.17
N PRO A 78 -2.87 2.33 6.93
CA PRO A 78 -1.52 1.92 6.48
C PRO A 78 -0.31 2.54 7.22
N PHE A 79 -0.52 3.32 8.29
CA PHE A 79 0.53 3.76 9.21
C PHE A 79 0.45 3.11 10.61
N ASN A 80 -0.55 2.26 10.87
CA ASN A 80 -0.82 1.69 12.20
C ASN A 80 -0.18 0.32 12.42
N VAL A 81 0.10 -0.40 11.33
CA VAL A 81 0.95 -1.59 11.30
C VAL A 81 2.08 -1.30 10.32
N LEU A 82 3.29 -1.71 10.67
CA LEU A 82 4.51 -1.35 9.97
C LEU A 82 5.43 -2.55 9.86
N ARG A 83 6.14 -2.67 8.72
CA ARG A 83 7.31 -3.53 8.64
C ARG A 83 8.52 -2.76 9.16
N TYR A 84 9.40 -3.46 9.87
CA TYR A 84 10.66 -2.91 10.35
C TYR A 84 11.81 -3.90 10.21
N PHE A 85 13.01 -3.36 10.03
CA PHE A 85 14.23 -4.13 9.80
C PHE A 85 15.20 -3.89 10.96
N PRO A 86 15.17 -4.73 12.02
CA PRO A 86 16.09 -4.60 13.14
C PRO A 86 17.53 -4.82 12.65
N GLY A 87 18.45 -3.94 13.09
CA GLY A 87 19.73 -3.74 12.42
C GLY A 87 20.76 -4.86 12.57
N GLY A 88 20.73 -5.83 11.65
CA GLY A 88 21.75 -6.90 11.49
C GLY A 88 22.51 -6.82 10.16
N ASP A 89 23.83 -7.01 10.23
CA ASP A 89 24.74 -7.54 9.18
C ASP A 89 24.71 -6.90 7.78
N GLY A 90 24.14 -5.70 7.62
CA GLY A 90 24.05 -5.01 6.33
C GLY A 90 23.13 -5.72 5.32
N LEU A 91 22.23 -6.58 5.80
CA LEU A 91 21.41 -7.46 4.97
C LEU A 91 20.42 -6.68 4.09
N ARG A 92 20.49 -6.96 2.78
CA ARG A 92 19.65 -6.38 1.73
C ARG A 92 18.21 -6.90 1.84
N ASN A 93 17.31 -6.06 2.35
CA ASN A 93 15.87 -6.31 2.32
C ASN A 93 15.32 -5.96 0.94
N CYS A 94 14.50 -6.85 0.35
CA CYS A 94 14.09 -6.78 -1.05
C CYS A 94 12.60 -7.15 -1.24
N TYR A 95 11.79 -6.16 -1.62
CA TYR A 95 10.43 -6.40 -2.12
C TYR A 95 10.48 -6.97 -3.54
N ASN A 96 9.69 -7.99 -3.85
CA ASN A 96 9.64 -8.65 -5.16
C ASN A 96 8.33 -8.31 -5.91
N LEU A 97 8.20 -7.08 -6.37
CA LEU A 97 6.97 -6.61 -7.02
C LEU A 97 6.80 -7.19 -8.43
N LYS A 98 5.61 -7.75 -8.71
CA LYS A 98 5.16 -8.11 -10.06
C LYS A 98 4.48 -6.90 -10.69
N VAL A 99 4.84 -6.59 -11.93
CA VAL A 99 4.35 -5.42 -12.67
C VAL A 99 4.17 -5.76 -14.15
N ASN A 100 3.44 -4.93 -14.89
CA ASN A 100 3.28 -5.07 -16.33
C ASN A 100 4.53 -4.54 -17.07
N PRO A 101 5.16 -5.33 -17.96
CA PRO A 101 6.29 -4.85 -18.75
C PRO A 101 5.89 -3.73 -19.72
N GLY A 102 6.64 -2.63 -19.74
CA GLY A 102 6.35 -1.47 -20.60
C GLY A 102 5.29 -0.51 -20.05
N THR A 103 4.88 -0.68 -18.79
CA THR A 103 4.10 0.30 -18.04
C THR A 103 5.04 1.11 -17.15
N ASP A 104 4.97 2.44 -17.24
CA ASP A 104 5.62 3.35 -16.30
C ASP A 104 4.82 3.41 -14.99
N TYR A 105 5.51 3.49 -13.85
CA TYR A 105 4.87 3.45 -12.52
C TYR A 105 5.34 4.59 -11.62
N LEU A 106 4.39 5.30 -11.01
CA LEU A 106 4.65 6.24 -9.93
C LEU A 106 4.79 5.49 -8.60
N ILE A 107 6.03 5.31 -8.15
CA ILE A 107 6.34 4.66 -6.87
C ILE A 107 6.23 5.67 -5.74
N ARG A 108 5.37 5.39 -4.75
CA ARG A 108 5.25 6.14 -3.50
C ARG A 108 5.61 5.24 -2.32
N ALA A 109 6.36 5.79 -1.38
CA ALA A 109 6.82 5.13 -0.16
C ALA A 109 6.48 6.04 1.03
N GLY A 110 5.65 5.57 1.95
CA GLY A 110 5.32 6.28 3.19
C GLY A 110 6.09 5.74 4.39
N PHE A 111 6.28 6.57 5.41
CA PHE A 111 7.07 6.23 6.60
C PHE A 111 6.42 6.83 7.86
N SER A 112 6.31 6.05 8.93
CA SER A 112 5.94 6.52 10.26
C SER A 112 6.76 5.82 11.35
N TYR A 113 6.80 6.43 12.54
CA TYR A 113 7.25 5.79 13.77
C TYR A 113 6.29 6.17 14.89
N GLY A 114 5.81 5.15 15.60
CA GLY A 114 4.89 5.25 16.72
C GLY A 114 5.18 4.16 17.76
N ASN A 115 6.43 4.10 18.22
CA ASN A 115 6.88 3.30 19.38
C ASN A 115 6.61 1.78 19.36
N TYR A 116 6.45 1.17 18.18
CA TYR A 116 6.19 -0.28 18.02
C TYR A 116 7.32 -1.23 18.48
N ASP A 117 8.38 -0.69 19.09
CA ASP A 117 9.55 -1.37 19.61
C ASP A 117 9.85 -1.05 21.09
N ASP A 118 8.92 -0.38 21.79
CA ASP A 118 8.98 0.02 23.21
C ASP A 118 10.18 0.91 23.61
N LEU A 119 11.07 1.29 22.68
CA LEU A 119 12.29 2.05 22.99
C LEU A 119 12.02 3.50 23.42
N SER A 120 10.84 4.02 23.09
CA SER A 120 10.49 5.44 23.08
C SER A 120 11.38 6.30 22.17
N ARG A 121 10.91 7.49 21.80
CA ARG A 121 11.63 8.41 20.89
C ARG A 121 12.77 9.18 21.58
N GLN A 122 13.36 8.61 22.65
CA GLN A 122 14.37 9.25 23.50
C GLN A 122 15.82 9.04 23.03
N ASP A 123 16.14 7.91 22.39
CA ASP A 123 17.50 7.68 21.89
C ASP A 123 17.68 8.40 20.54
N GLY A 124 18.45 9.50 20.55
CA GLY A 124 18.64 10.44 19.43
C GLY A 124 19.49 9.90 18.28
N ARG A 125 19.29 8.63 17.88
CA ARG A 125 20.01 8.00 16.77
C ARG A 125 19.47 8.51 15.43
N ASN A 126 20.39 8.88 14.54
CA ASN A 126 20.06 9.22 13.15
C ASN A 126 19.76 7.96 12.33
N ASN A 127 18.50 7.52 12.39
CA ASN A 127 17.95 6.39 11.64
C ASN A 127 17.90 6.70 10.13
N THR A 128 19.00 6.43 9.43
CA THR A 128 19.19 6.76 7.99
C THR A 128 18.99 5.52 7.12
N TYR A 129 18.26 5.68 6.02
CA TYR A 129 17.81 4.58 5.15
C TYR A 129 17.95 4.90 3.65
N ASP A 130 18.82 4.16 2.94
CA ASP A 130 19.01 4.35 1.50
C ASP A 130 17.98 3.56 0.67
N ILE A 131 16.86 4.21 0.27
CA ILE A 131 15.95 3.65 -0.74
C ILE A 131 16.65 3.67 -2.09
N ASN A 132 16.94 2.48 -2.62
CA ASN A 132 17.33 2.31 -4.01
C ASN A 132 16.20 1.59 -4.75
N ILE A 133 15.86 2.07 -5.94
CA ILE A 133 14.95 1.42 -6.88
C ILE A 133 15.81 0.90 -8.03
N GLY A 134 15.65 -0.37 -8.40
CA GLY A 134 16.41 -0.94 -9.50
C GLY A 134 15.86 -2.27 -10.01
N THR A 135 16.35 -2.67 -11.18
CA THR A 135 16.06 -3.96 -11.80
C THR A 135 17.25 -4.90 -11.64
N THR A 136 16.97 -6.20 -11.50
CA THR A 136 17.95 -7.25 -11.83
C THR A 136 17.53 -7.92 -13.14
N ALA A 137 18.41 -8.76 -13.72
CA ALA A 137 18.23 -9.37 -15.04
C ALA A 137 16.89 -10.10 -15.26
N THR A 138 16.17 -10.45 -14.20
CA THR A 138 14.81 -11.00 -14.24
C THR A 138 13.75 -9.94 -13.89
N LYS A 139 13.58 -8.94 -14.78
CA LYS A 139 12.53 -7.89 -14.83
C LYS A 139 11.64 -7.78 -13.57
N ARG A 140 12.22 -7.31 -12.47
CA ARG A 140 11.57 -7.13 -11.17
C ARG A 140 12.06 -5.83 -10.55
N TRP A 141 11.15 -5.09 -9.91
CA TRP A 141 11.50 -3.93 -9.11
C TRP A 141 11.83 -4.34 -7.69
N PHE A 142 12.96 -3.84 -7.20
CA PHE A 142 13.41 -4.04 -5.82
C PHE A 142 13.50 -2.67 -5.15
N ILE A 143 12.78 -2.51 -4.04
CA ILE A 143 13.06 -1.46 -3.05
C ILE A 143 14.13 -2.02 -2.11
N TRP A 144 15.24 -1.29 -1.97
CA TRP A 144 16.38 -1.61 -1.11
C TRP A 144 16.39 -0.79 0.18
N TYR A 145 17.16 -1.25 1.16
CA TYR A 145 17.52 -0.51 2.37
C TYR A 145 18.96 -0.77 2.79
N SER A 146 19.58 0.20 3.44
CA SER A 146 20.97 0.19 3.92
C SER A 146 21.06 0.94 5.26
N LYS A 147 21.85 0.38 6.18
CA LYS A 147 22.13 0.84 7.57
C LYS A 147 20.93 0.79 8.54
N ARG A 148 21.18 1.21 9.80
CA ARG A 148 20.65 0.59 11.02
C ARG A 148 19.56 1.41 11.74
N LEU A 149 18.53 0.68 12.19
CA LEU A 149 17.49 1.04 13.17
C LEU A 149 16.53 2.18 12.76
N LEU A 150 15.36 2.15 13.40
CA LEU A 150 14.02 2.14 12.79
C LEU A 150 13.62 3.21 11.76
N THR A 151 13.08 2.74 10.63
CA THR A 151 11.76 3.09 10.03
C THR A 151 11.56 2.31 8.71
N THR A 152 10.43 2.55 8.04
CA THR A 152 10.09 2.16 6.64
C THR A 152 9.68 0.70 6.42
N LEU A 153 8.56 0.37 5.75
CA LEU A 153 7.58 1.19 5.02
C LEU A 153 6.21 1.18 5.71
N GLY A 154 5.46 2.28 5.61
CA GLY A 154 4.00 2.31 5.74
C GLY A 154 3.44 2.77 4.40
N THR A 155 2.80 1.87 3.65
CA THR A 155 2.43 2.03 2.22
C THR A 155 3.61 1.98 1.23
N VAL A 156 3.51 1.02 0.29
CA VAL A 156 3.97 1.22 -1.09
C VAL A 156 2.74 1.40 -1.97
N VAL A 157 2.63 2.52 -2.70
CA VAL A 157 1.68 2.63 -3.84
C VAL A 157 2.49 2.63 -5.13
N LEU A 158 2.19 1.71 -6.04
CA LEU A 158 2.44 1.92 -7.47
C LEU A 158 1.16 2.50 -8.07
N SER A 159 1.28 3.61 -8.82
CA SER A 159 0.22 4.18 -9.67
C SER A 159 0.63 4.01 -11.13
#